data_AF-A0A257NLX6-F1
#
_entry.id   AF-A0A257NLX6-F1
#
_cell.length_a   1.000
_cell.length_b   1.000
_cell.length_c   1.000
_cell.angle_alpha   90.00
_cell.angle_beta   90.00
_cell.angle_gamma   90.00
#
_symmetry.space_group_name_H-M   'P 1'
#
loop_
_entity.id
_entity.type
_entity.pdbx_description
1 polymer ?
#
loop_
_entity_poly.entity_id
_entity_poly.type
_entity_poly.pdbx_seq_one_letter_code
_entity_poly.pdbx_strand_id
1 'polypeptide(L)'
;QSIYRFRGADMESYLSARRATDGRHYTLTGNYRSTPALVAAVNHLFTHAETQPQGAFGYKEAADNPVPFVPVQAQGKARRLLLRNILDETVDAWADVPALTCWVLPSAEVHSAGEFESILAEHTASAIAQRLNQGQAGHCVFESESGAVQPLAPQDIAVLVSKGTQAASIQRALNRRGIKSVFLSDRHRLFTSPEAADVYRWLLAMAEPQQLGRVRAALGSAALCRSWTQLDALRDDELLDIEVARFVRYGQLWQTRGVLAAIYQLLHDYAVPAALLAVPFAVSSGERRLTNVLHLADWAQNEQAQLAGRDALLQRFAVALNTARDAEQELRLEQDEHLVQIMTIHSAKGLQYPVVYLPFLPLIQGDNS
;
A
#
# COMPACT_ATOMS: atom_id res chain seq x y z
N GLN A 1 -1.27 11.62 8.41
CA GLN A 1 -1.50 10.39 7.61
C GLN A 1 -0.98 9.13 8.33
N SER A 2 -1.18 9.03 9.65
CA SER A 2 -0.86 7.82 10.41
C SER A 2 -2.05 6.87 10.30
N ILE A 3 -1.85 5.73 9.65
CA ILE A 3 -2.90 4.73 9.40
C ILE A 3 -2.42 3.32 9.78
N TYR A 4 -1.31 3.20 10.52
CA TYR A 4 -0.69 1.92 10.86
C TYR A 4 -0.78 1.60 12.36
N ARG A 5 -1.89 1.94 13.03
CA ARG A 5 -2.09 1.63 14.46
C ARG A 5 -1.87 0.14 14.76
N PHE A 6 -2.31 -0.74 13.84
CA PHE A 6 -2.13 -2.19 13.93
C PHE A 6 -0.66 -2.66 13.85
N ARG A 7 0.28 -1.78 13.45
CA ARG A 7 1.73 -2.03 13.43
C ARG A 7 2.47 -1.29 14.56
N GLY A 8 1.75 -0.91 15.62
CA GLY A 8 2.34 -0.21 16.76
C GLY A 8 2.68 1.26 16.49
N ALA A 9 2.24 1.84 15.37
CA ALA A 9 2.35 3.28 15.16
C ALA A 9 1.46 4.00 16.17
N ASP A 10 2.11 4.68 17.10
CA ASP A 10 1.47 5.36 18.22
C ASP A 10 1.33 6.86 17.95
N MET A 11 0.08 7.34 17.98
CA MET A 11 -0.20 8.77 17.86
C MET A 11 0.24 9.53 19.12
N GLU A 12 0.25 8.93 20.31
CA GLU A 12 0.70 9.60 21.53
C GLU A 12 2.18 9.97 21.45
N SER A 13 3.02 9.06 20.94
CA SER A 13 4.43 9.32 20.66
C SER A 13 4.62 10.50 19.72
N TYR A 14 3.84 10.59 18.63
CA TYR A 14 3.86 11.75 17.73
C TYR A 14 3.42 13.04 18.45
N LEU A 15 2.33 12.99 19.22
CA LEU A 15 1.81 14.14 19.96
C LEU A 15 2.77 14.63 21.06
N SER A 16 3.49 13.70 21.70
CA SER A 16 4.55 14.01 22.67
C SER A 16 5.73 14.71 21.98
N ALA A 17 6.22 14.16 20.86
CA ALA A 17 7.28 14.77 20.08
C ALA A 17 6.89 16.16 19.53
N ARG A 18 5.64 16.32 19.08
CA ARG A 18 5.10 17.60 18.62
C ARG A 18 5.12 18.64 19.74
N ARG A 19 4.64 18.30 20.94
CA ARG A 19 4.69 19.19 22.12
C ARG A 19 6.12 19.54 22.52
N ALA A 20 7.03 18.57 22.53
CA ALA A 20 8.45 18.80 22.84
C ALA A 20 9.18 19.68 21.81
N THR A 21 8.60 19.85 20.62
CA THR A 21 9.15 20.64 19.51
C THR A 21 8.33 21.89 19.19
N ASP A 22 7.49 22.33 20.13
CA ASP A 22 6.68 23.53 19.97
C ASP A 22 7.52 24.75 19.57
N GLY A 23 6.94 25.63 18.75
CA GLY A 23 7.64 26.76 18.11
C GLY A 23 8.57 26.40 16.94
N ARG A 24 8.74 25.10 16.60
CA ARG A 24 9.57 24.63 15.48
C ARG A 24 8.80 23.75 14.50
N HIS A 25 7.51 23.99 14.35
CA HIS A 25 6.66 23.25 13.40
C HIS A 25 6.66 23.94 12.04
N TYR A 26 6.77 23.14 10.99
CA TYR A 26 6.75 23.62 9.61
C TYR A 26 5.68 22.86 8.83
N THR A 27 5.03 23.55 7.90
CA THR A 27 3.99 22.98 7.03
C THR A 27 4.33 23.27 5.57
N LEU A 28 4.29 22.23 4.74
CA LEU A 28 4.36 22.40 3.29
C LEU A 28 2.96 22.71 2.77
N THR A 29 2.79 23.91 2.23
CA THR A 29 1.48 24.43 1.81
C THR A 29 1.16 24.15 0.34
N GLY A 30 2.13 23.68 -0.46
CA GLY A 30 1.93 23.36 -1.89
C GLY A 30 1.65 21.88 -2.16
N ASN A 31 0.56 21.58 -2.85
CA ASN A 31 0.27 20.24 -3.40
C ASN A 31 0.63 20.19 -4.89
N TYR A 32 1.63 19.40 -5.25
CA TYR A 32 2.10 19.21 -6.63
C TYR A 32 1.55 17.96 -7.33
N ARG A 33 0.67 17.21 -6.67
CA ARG A 33 0.23 15.87 -7.12
C ARG A 33 -1.13 15.87 -7.80
N SER A 34 -2.01 16.76 -7.35
CA SER A 34 -3.43 16.74 -7.71
C SER A 34 -3.85 18.01 -8.47
N THR A 35 -4.97 17.92 -9.16
CA THR A 35 -5.57 19.06 -9.87
C THR A 35 -6.06 20.13 -8.88
N PRO A 36 -6.12 21.41 -9.28
CA PRO A 36 -6.68 22.46 -8.44
C PRO A 36 -8.10 22.18 -7.95
N ALA A 37 -8.96 21.62 -8.81
CA ALA A 37 -10.33 21.28 -8.45
C ALA A 37 -10.40 20.20 -7.36
N LEU A 38 -9.54 19.17 -7.41
CA LEU A 38 -9.51 18.14 -6.38
C LEU A 38 -8.98 18.68 -5.06
N VAL A 39 -7.91 19.48 -5.09
CA VAL A 39 -7.37 20.13 -3.88
C VAL A 39 -8.43 21.02 -3.24
N ALA A 40 -9.17 21.80 -4.03
CA ALA A 40 -10.26 22.65 -3.53
C ALA A 40 -11.39 21.83 -2.89
N ALA A 41 -11.82 20.72 -3.52
CA ALA A 41 -12.86 19.86 -2.98
C ALA A 41 -12.44 19.20 -1.65
N VAL A 42 -11.21 18.68 -1.57
CA VAL A 42 -10.67 18.06 -0.35
C VAL A 42 -10.49 19.11 0.75
N ASN A 43 -9.96 20.29 0.42
CA ASN A 43 -9.86 21.40 1.37
C ASN A 43 -11.23 21.78 1.92
N HIS A 44 -12.26 21.88 1.07
CA HIS A 44 -13.62 22.22 1.50
C HIS A 44 -14.16 21.17 2.48
N LEU A 45 -14.05 19.88 2.14
CA LEU A 45 -14.51 18.78 2.99
C LEU A 45 -13.84 18.80 4.37
N PHE A 46 -12.51 18.87 4.42
CA PHE A 46 -11.80 18.80 5.70
C PHE A 46 -11.82 20.12 6.48
N THR A 47 -11.98 21.27 5.82
CA THR A 47 -12.23 22.54 6.53
C THR A 47 -13.59 22.49 7.22
N HIS A 48 -14.61 21.90 6.58
CA HIS A 48 -15.89 21.66 7.26
C HIS A 48 -15.76 20.64 8.39
N ALA A 49 -15.01 19.55 8.21
CA ALA A 49 -14.76 18.60 9.29
C ALA A 49 -14.02 19.25 10.49
N GLU A 50 -13.15 20.23 10.22
CA GLU A 50 -12.39 20.97 11.24
C GLU A 50 -13.27 21.84 12.15
N THR A 51 -14.48 22.21 11.71
CA THR A 51 -15.45 22.94 12.55
C THR A 51 -16.13 22.04 13.58
N GLN A 52 -16.03 20.72 13.46
CA GLN A 52 -16.64 19.78 14.40
C GLN A 52 -15.94 19.83 15.77
N PRO A 53 -16.61 19.41 16.87
CA PRO A 53 -16.04 19.46 18.21
C PRO A 53 -14.70 18.72 18.34
N GLN A 54 -14.57 17.57 17.67
CA GLN A 54 -13.35 16.75 17.68
C GLN A 54 -12.34 17.14 16.57
N GLY A 55 -12.64 18.19 15.80
CA GLY A 55 -11.83 18.63 14.65
C GLY A 55 -11.86 17.62 13.50
N ALA A 56 -11.10 17.91 12.44
CA ALA A 56 -11.14 17.11 11.21
C ALA A 56 -10.64 15.67 11.39
N PHE A 57 -9.79 15.44 12.39
CA PHE A 57 -9.09 14.17 12.61
C PHE A 57 -9.35 13.53 13.97
N GLY A 58 -10.25 14.09 14.79
CA GLY A 58 -10.67 13.48 16.05
C GLY A 58 -9.79 13.76 17.27
N TYR A 59 -8.84 14.72 17.20
CA TYR A 59 -7.86 15.02 18.26
C TYR A 59 -8.05 16.40 18.90
N LYS A 60 -9.06 17.17 18.48
CA LYS A 60 -9.33 18.49 19.05
C LYS A 60 -9.97 18.32 20.42
N GLU A 61 -9.39 18.98 21.42
CA GLU A 61 -9.87 19.00 22.80
C GLU A 61 -9.98 20.45 23.27
N ALA A 62 -11.21 20.89 23.59
CA ALA A 62 -11.50 22.24 24.10
C ALA A 62 -10.75 23.38 23.38
N ALA A 63 -9.60 23.80 23.91
CA ALA A 63 -8.79 24.91 23.41
C ALA A 63 -7.57 24.51 22.56
N ASP A 64 -7.26 23.21 22.44
CA ASP A 64 -6.12 22.71 21.67
C ASP A 64 -6.57 21.82 20.50
N ASN A 65 -5.93 22.00 19.35
CA ASN A 65 -5.98 21.03 18.27
C ASN A 65 -4.56 20.67 17.85
N PRO A 66 -4.02 19.55 18.35
CA PRO A 66 -2.65 19.16 18.06
C PRO A 66 -2.50 18.58 16.64
N VAL A 67 -3.61 18.27 15.96
CA VAL A 67 -3.60 17.79 14.57
C VAL A 67 -4.64 18.59 13.78
N PRO A 68 -4.40 19.89 13.54
CA PRO A 68 -5.35 20.71 12.81
C PRO A 68 -5.30 20.39 11.32
N PHE A 69 -6.45 20.42 10.65
CA PHE A 69 -6.46 20.49 9.20
C PHE A 69 -6.03 21.90 8.75
N VAL A 70 -4.94 21.97 7.99
CA VAL A 70 -4.48 23.21 7.36
C VAL A 70 -4.68 23.08 5.84
N PRO A 71 -5.53 23.92 5.22
CA PRO A 71 -5.73 23.90 3.78
C PRO A 71 -4.42 24.14 3.01
N VAL A 72 -4.29 23.50 1.85
CA VAL A 72 -3.11 23.62 0.98
C VAL A 72 -3.46 24.27 -0.35
N GLN A 73 -2.50 24.95 -0.97
CA GLN A 73 -2.61 25.51 -2.31
C GLN A 73 -2.28 24.45 -3.35
N ALA A 74 -3.06 24.42 -4.44
CA ALA A 74 -2.75 23.58 -5.58
C ALA A 74 -1.61 24.20 -6.39
N GLN A 75 -0.55 23.42 -6.58
CA GLN A 75 0.57 23.70 -7.49
C GLN A 75 0.83 22.49 -8.41
N GLY A 76 -0.13 21.57 -8.48
CA GLY A 76 -0.05 20.31 -9.21
C GLY A 76 -0.56 20.42 -10.63
N LYS A 77 -0.62 19.26 -11.29
CA LYS A 77 -0.91 19.12 -12.72
C LYS A 77 -2.28 19.70 -13.10
N ALA A 78 -2.35 20.49 -14.18
CA ALA A 78 -3.61 20.89 -14.79
C ALA A 78 -4.09 19.88 -15.85
N ARG A 79 -4.00 18.57 -15.56
CA ARG A 79 -4.59 17.53 -16.41
C ARG A 79 -6.07 17.41 -16.06
N ARG A 80 -6.95 17.82 -16.97
CA ARG A 80 -8.40 17.83 -16.77
C ARG A 80 -9.02 16.56 -17.32
N LEU A 81 -10.04 16.03 -16.66
CA LEU A 81 -10.86 14.95 -17.20
C LEU A 81 -12.15 15.58 -17.74
N LEU A 82 -12.36 15.45 -19.04
CA LEU A 82 -13.47 16.05 -19.76
C LEU A 82 -14.45 14.97 -20.20
N LEU A 83 -15.74 15.29 -20.14
CA LEU A 83 -16.83 14.47 -20.63
C LEU A 83 -17.61 15.24 -21.69
N ARG A 84 -17.82 14.61 -22.85
CA ARG A 84 -18.67 15.15 -23.89
C ARG A 84 -20.13 14.93 -23.55
N ASN A 85 -20.95 15.97 -23.66
CA ASN A 85 -22.40 15.81 -23.60
C ASN A 85 -22.89 15.20 -24.92
N ILE A 86 -23.35 13.96 -24.87
CA ILE A 86 -23.84 13.22 -26.05
C ILE A 86 -25.37 13.30 -26.20
N LEU A 87 -26.08 13.90 -25.24
CA LEU A 87 -27.54 14.05 -25.29
C LEU A 87 -27.97 15.33 -26.01
N ASP A 88 -27.02 16.21 -26.31
CA ASP A 88 -27.25 17.45 -27.06
C ASP A 88 -26.46 17.38 -28.37
N GLU A 89 -27.08 16.86 -29.42
CA GLU A 89 -26.47 16.72 -30.75
C GLU A 89 -26.13 18.06 -31.40
N THR A 90 -26.55 19.19 -30.81
CA THR A 90 -26.38 20.53 -31.37
C THR A 90 -25.13 21.26 -30.88
N VAL A 91 -24.46 20.74 -29.84
CA VAL A 91 -23.27 21.38 -29.27
C VAL A 91 -22.18 20.34 -28.98
N ASP A 92 -20.97 20.57 -29.50
CA ASP A 92 -19.72 19.92 -29.05
C ASP A 92 -19.36 20.40 -27.62
N ALA A 93 -20.28 20.24 -26.67
CA ALA A 93 -20.13 20.71 -25.31
C ALA A 93 -19.31 19.69 -24.50
N TRP A 94 -18.04 20.02 -24.29
CA TRP A 94 -17.19 19.36 -23.31
C TRP A 94 -17.36 20.02 -21.95
N ALA A 95 -17.50 19.21 -20.91
CA ALA A 95 -17.57 19.67 -19.52
C ALA A 95 -16.51 18.97 -18.68
N ASP A 96 -15.98 19.68 -17.68
CA ASP A 96 -15.14 19.05 -16.66
C ASP A 96 -15.94 18.01 -15.87
N VAL A 97 -15.35 16.83 -15.69
CA VAL A 97 -15.84 15.88 -14.71
C VAL A 97 -15.62 16.46 -13.31
N PRO A 98 -16.65 16.51 -12.45
CA PRO A 98 -16.49 17.01 -11.08
C PRO A 98 -15.38 16.27 -10.33
N ALA A 99 -14.49 17.03 -9.70
CA ALA A 99 -13.29 16.47 -9.06
C ALA A 99 -13.59 15.53 -7.88
N LEU A 100 -14.74 15.71 -7.23
CA LEU A 100 -15.26 14.81 -6.21
C LEU A 100 -16.76 14.62 -6.45
N THR A 101 -17.18 13.36 -6.60
CA THR A 101 -18.59 12.99 -6.79
C THR A 101 -18.98 12.01 -5.69
N CYS A 102 -20.00 12.36 -4.90
CA CYS A 102 -20.60 11.47 -3.92
C CYS A 102 -21.81 10.78 -4.55
N TRP A 103 -21.89 9.46 -4.44
CA TRP A 103 -23.09 8.71 -4.80
C TRP A 103 -23.88 8.36 -3.55
N VAL A 104 -25.18 8.56 -3.64
CA VAL A 104 -26.13 8.25 -2.58
C VAL A 104 -27.09 7.21 -3.15
N LEU A 105 -27.26 6.11 -2.42
CA LEU A 105 -28.31 5.15 -2.76
C LEU A 105 -29.66 5.82 -2.44
N PRO A 106 -30.62 5.84 -3.39
CA PRO A 106 -31.88 6.55 -3.20
C PRO A 106 -32.85 5.85 -2.23
N SER A 107 -32.46 4.70 -1.66
CA SER A 107 -33.30 3.92 -0.75
C SER A 107 -33.04 4.26 0.71
N ALA A 108 -34.12 4.36 1.49
CA ALA A 108 -34.09 4.45 2.95
C ALA A 108 -34.05 3.06 3.63
N GLU A 109 -33.98 1.98 2.85
CA GLU A 109 -33.91 0.62 3.38
C GLU A 109 -32.57 0.38 4.11
N VAL A 110 -32.68 -0.16 5.32
CA VAL A 110 -31.52 -0.61 6.09
C VAL A 110 -31.05 -1.93 5.49
N HIS A 111 -29.94 -1.89 4.76
CA HIS A 111 -29.30 -3.09 4.26
C HIS A 111 -28.33 -3.66 5.30
N SER A 112 -28.18 -4.99 5.30
CA SER A 112 -27.06 -5.59 6.03
C SER A 112 -25.72 -5.08 5.45
N ALA A 113 -24.67 -5.07 6.26
CA ALA A 113 -23.35 -4.62 5.79
C ALA A 113 -22.88 -5.39 4.53
N GLY A 114 -23.20 -6.68 4.42
CA GLY A 114 -22.87 -7.51 3.27
C GLY A 114 -23.66 -7.15 2.01
N GLU A 115 -24.96 -6.92 2.14
CA GLU A 115 -25.82 -6.51 1.01
C GLU A 115 -25.42 -5.12 0.50
N PHE A 116 -25.18 -4.19 1.42
CA PHE A 116 -24.72 -2.84 1.09
C PHE A 116 -23.37 -2.86 0.35
N GLU A 117 -22.40 -3.65 0.83
CA GLU A 117 -21.13 -3.86 0.12
C GLU A 117 -21.34 -4.46 -1.28
N SER A 118 -22.29 -5.38 -1.45
CA SER A 118 -22.60 -5.99 -2.75
C SER A 118 -23.23 -4.97 -3.71
N ILE A 119 -24.20 -4.19 -3.24
CA ILE A 119 -24.88 -3.14 -4.03
C ILE A 119 -23.84 -2.10 -4.49
N LEU A 120 -23.01 -1.59 -3.58
CA LEU A 120 -22.01 -0.58 -3.92
C LEU A 120 -20.94 -1.11 -4.89
N ALA A 121 -20.58 -2.40 -4.80
CA ALA A 121 -19.69 -3.02 -5.76
C ALA A 121 -20.30 -3.04 -7.18
N GLU A 122 -21.59 -3.36 -7.30
CA GLU A 122 -22.29 -3.35 -8.58
C GLU A 122 -22.42 -1.94 -9.18
N HIS A 123 -22.84 -0.95 -8.39
CA HIS A 123 -22.94 0.43 -8.84
C HIS A 123 -21.58 0.98 -9.28
N THR A 124 -20.53 0.68 -8.52
CA THR A 124 -19.17 1.10 -8.84
C THR A 124 -18.68 0.46 -10.14
N ALA A 125 -18.90 -0.84 -10.33
CA ALA A 125 -18.53 -1.52 -11.55
C ALA A 125 -19.31 -0.99 -12.78
N SER A 126 -20.60 -0.68 -12.62
CA SER A 126 -21.40 -0.05 -13.68
C SER A 126 -20.87 1.33 -14.06
N ALA A 127 -20.52 2.15 -13.09
CA ALA A 127 -19.98 3.48 -13.35
C ALA A 127 -18.59 3.44 -14.01
N ILE A 128 -17.73 2.50 -13.59
CA ILE A 128 -16.44 2.26 -14.25
C ILE A 128 -16.68 1.83 -15.71
N ALA A 129 -17.58 0.87 -15.95
CA ALA A 129 -17.93 0.41 -17.29
C ALA A 129 -18.44 1.55 -18.18
N GLN A 130 -19.34 2.37 -17.64
CA GLN A 130 -19.86 3.53 -18.37
C GLN A 130 -18.74 4.50 -18.76
N ARG A 131 -17.82 4.82 -17.83
CA ARG A 131 -16.70 5.73 -18.09
C ARG A 131 -15.70 5.16 -19.08
N LEU A 132 -15.41 3.86 -19.02
CA LEU A 132 -14.53 3.19 -19.97
C LEU A 132 -15.15 3.10 -21.37
N ASN A 133 -16.44 2.81 -21.47
CA ASN A 133 -17.15 2.83 -22.76
C ASN A 133 -17.14 4.24 -23.36
N GLN A 134 -17.33 5.27 -22.54
CA GLN A 134 -17.20 6.66 -22.97
C GLN A 134 -15.75 7.01 -23.36
N GLY A 135 -14.75 6.49 -22.65
CA GLY A 135 -13.33 6.65 -23.01
C GLY A 135 -13.02 6.03 -24.36
N GLN A 136 -13.45 4.78 -24.58
CA GLN A 136 -13.29 4.06 -25.84
C GLN A 136 -14.00 4.76 -27.01
N ALA A 137 -15.16 5.36 -26.77
CA ALA A 137 -15.87 6.18 -27.75
C ALA A 137 -15.26 7.58 -27.97
N GLY A 138 -14.20 7.94 -27.23
CA GLY A 138 -13.59 9.27 -27.30
C GLY A 138 -14.44 10.38 -26.68
N HIS A 139 -15.40 10.03 -25.81
CA HIS A 139 -16.30 10.96 -25.11
C HIS A 139 -15.88 11.25 -23.67
N CYS A 140 -14.91 10.51 -23.12
CA CYS A 140 -14.33 10.76 -21.80
C CYS A 140 -12.81 10.77 -21.94
N VAL A 141 -12.19 11.94 -21.82
CA VAL A 141 -10.79 12.15 -22.20
C VAL A 141 -10.05 13.00 -21.18
N PHE A 142 -8.77 12.73 -21.02
CA PHE A 142 -7.85 13.64 -20.37
C PHE A 142 -7.32 14.68 -21.34
N GLU A 143 -7.35 15.94 -20.95
CA GLU A 143 -6.69 17.06 -21.63
C GLU A 143 -5.45 17.47 -20.82
N SER A 144 -4.29 17.51 -21.48
CA SER A 144 -3.04 18.02 -20.89
C SER A 144 -2.94 19.54 -21.00
N GLU A 145 -2.00 20.15 -20.28
CA GLU A 145 -1.66 21.58 -20.41
C GLU A 145 -1.24 21.98 -21.83
N SER A 146 -0.69 21.03 -22.61
CA SER A 146 -0.32 21.25 -24.01
C SER A 146 -1.49 21.08 -24.99
N GLY A 147 -2.71 20.82 -24.50
CA GLY A 147 -3.89 20.52 -25.32
C GLY A 147 -3.92 19.11 -25.90
N ALA A 148 -3.03 18.21 -25.45
CA ALA A 148 -3.05 16.82 -25.92
C ALA A 148 -4.19 16.07 -25.24
N VAL A 149 -4.98 15.36 -26.06
CA VAL A 149 -6.16 14.62 -25.61
C VAL A 149 -5.88 13.12 -25.62
N GLN A 150 -6.22 12.44 -24.52
CA GLN A 150 -6.08 10.99 -24.39
C GLN A 150 -7.35 10.37 -23.79
N PRO A 151 -7.90 9.30 -24.37
CA PRO A 151 -9.08 8.64 -23.81
C PRO A 151 -8.78 8.06 -22.44
N LEU A 152 -9.79 8.04 -21.55
CA LEU A 152 -9.71 7.33 -20.29
C LEU A 152 -9.53 5.83 -20.54
N ALA A 153 -8.45 5.25 -20.02
CA ALA A 153 -8.16 3.82 -20.13
C ALA A 153 -8.29 3.12 -18.76
N PRO A 154 -8.42 1.78 -18.71
CA PRO A 154 -8.61 1.10 -17.43
C PRO A 154 -7.44 1.27 -16.45
N GLN A 155 -6.20 1.40 -16.94
CA GLN A 155 -5.01 1.67 -16.14
C GLN A 155 -5.00 3.02 -15.40
N ASP A 156 -5.84 3.96 -15.86
CA ASP A 156 -6.01 5.27 -15.21
C ASP A 156 -6.93 5.19 -13.97
N ILE A 157 -7.59 4.03 -13.77
CA ILE A 157 -8.60 3.82 -12.72
C ILE A 157 -8.02 2.98 -11.58
N ALA A 158 -8.10 3.51 -10.37
CA ALA A 158 -7.90 2.76 -9.14
C ALA A 158 -9.18 2.65 -8.31
N VAL A 159 -9.38 1.50 -7.66
CA VAL A 159 -10.46 1.29 -6.68
C VAL A 159 -9.83 1.01 -5.32
N LEU A 160 -10.10 1.87 -4.34
CA LEU A 160 -9.58 1.67 -2.98
C LEU A 160 -10.60 0.94 -2.11
N VAL A 161 -10.13 -0.09 -1.42
CA VAL A 161 -10.92 -0.91 -0.50
C VAL A 161 -10.25 -0.96 0.87
N SER A 162 -10.97 -1.43 1.89
CA SER A 162 -10.41 -1.61 3.24
C SER A 162 -9.88 -3.03 3.46
N LYS A 163 -10.47 -4.04 2.81
CA LYS A 163 -10.19 -5.47 3.04
C LYS A 163 -10.24 -6.28 1.75
N GLY A 164 -9.63 -7.47 1.76
CA GLY A 164 -9.59 -8.37 0.59
C GLY A 164 -10.97 -8.85 0.12
N THR A 165 -11.93 -9.02 1.03
CA THR A 165 -13.30 -9.43 0.65
C THR A 165 -14.01 -8.37 -0.19
N GLN A 166 -13.77 -7.08 0.09
CA GLN A 166 -14.26 -5.96 -0.71
C GLN A 166 -13.61 -5.92 -2.10
N ALA A 167 -12.29 -6.18 -2.18
CA ALA A 167 -11.60 -6.32 -3.47
C ALA A 167 -12.22 -7.44 -4.32
N ALA A 168 -12.44 -8.62 -3.72
CA ALA A 168 -13.08 -9.74 -4.40
C ALA A 168 -14.51 -9.44 -4.87
N SER A 169 -15.26 -8.59 -4.14
CA SER A 169 -16.58 -8.12 -4.56
C SER A 169 -16.50 -7.25 -5.82
N ILE A 170 -15.59 -6.27 -5.83
CA ILE A 170 -15.35 -5.39 -6.99
C ILE A 170 -14.85 -6.18 -8.19
N GLN A 171 -13.89 -7.10 -8.01
CA GLN A 171 -13.37 -7.93 -9.11
C GLN A 171 -14.47 -8.75 -9.78
N ARG A 172 -15.35 -9.40 -8.99
CA ARG A 172 -16.50 -10.14 -9.53
C ARG A 172 -17.44 -9.23 -10.31
N ALA A 173 -17.75 -8.05 -9.78
CA ALA A 173 -18.64 -7.10 -10.44
C ALA A 173 -18.04 -6.53 -11.75
N LEU A 174 -16.74 -6.25 -11.79
CA LEU A 174 -16.03 -5.82 -13.00
C LEU A 174 -15.95 -6.94 -14.04
N ASN A 175 -15.61 -8.16 -13.63
CA ASN A 175 -15.50 -9.31 -14.52
C ASN A 175 -16.84 -9.63 -15.21
N ARG A 176 -17.97 -9.55 -14.49
CA ARG A 176 -19.32 -9.66 -15.09
C ARG A 176 -19.60 -8.66 -16.22
N ARG A 177 -18.87 -7.56 -16.27
CA ARG A 177 -18.96 -6.50 -17.31
C ARG A 177 -17.83 -6.59 -18.34
N GLY A 178 -17.04 -7.67 -18.33
CA GLY A 178 -15.90 -7.86 -19.23
C GLY A 178 -14.67 -7.00 -18.90
N ILE A 179 -14.63 -6.39 -17.71
CA ILE A 179 -13.52 -5.50 -17.30
C ILE A 179 -12.53 -6.31 -16.47
N LYS A 180 -11.31 -6.45 -17.00
CA LYS A 180 -10.20 -7.08 -16.29
C LYS A 180 -9.68 -6.16 -15.19
N SER A 181 -9.31 -6.75 -14.05
CA SER A 181 -8.85 -5.99 -12.87
C SER A 181 -7.90 -6.79 -11.99
N VAL A 182 -6.92 -6.10 -11.42
CA VAL A 182 -5.92 -6.67 -10.50
C VAL A 182 -6.17 -6.23 -9.07
N PHE A 183 -6.03 -7.13 -8.10
CA PHE A 183 -5.90 -6.76 -6.69
C PHE A 183 -4.44 -6.76 -6.21
N LEU A 184 -3.88 -5.56 -6.01
CA LEU A 184 -2.53 -5.35 -5.49
C LEU A 184 -2.57 -5.24 -3.96
N SER A 185 -2.61 -6.38 -3.26
CA SER A 185 -2.57 -6.39 -1.79
C SER A 185 -1.19 -5.97 -1.24
N ASP A 186 -1.17 -5.39 -0.03
CA ASP A 186 0.07 -5.12 0.72
C ASP A 186 0.92 -6.38 0.87
N ARG A 187 0.27 -7.52 1.11
CA ARG A 187 0.93 -8.82 1.24
C ARG A 187 1.59 -9.22 -0.08
N HIS A 188 0.89 -9.11 -1.20
CA HIS A 188 1.45 -9.44 -2.51
C HIS A 188 2.69 -8.58 -2.81
N ARG A 189 2.61 -7.25 -2.63
CA ARG A 189 3.75 -6.33 -2.81
C ARG A 189 4.92 -6.61 -1.87
N LEU A 190 4.63 -7.06 -0.65
CA LEU A 190 5.66 -7.45 0.30
C LEU A 190 6.40 -8.70 -0.18
N PHE A 191 5.69 -9.71 -0.67
CA PHE A 191 6.28 -10.97 -1.15
C PHE A 191 6.91 -10.89 -2.55
N THR A 192 6.58 -9.88 -3.37
CA THR A 192 7.33 -9.57 -4.61
C THR A 192 8.59 -8.74 -4.36
N SER A 193 8.81 -8.24 -3.13
CA SER A 193 10.01 -7.47 -2.83
C SER A 193 11.28 -8.33 -2.83
N PRO A 194 12.45 -7.78 -3.20
CA PRO A 194 13.73 -8.49 -3.08
C PRO A 194 14.00 -8.97 -1.64
N GLU A 195 13.56 -8.19 -0.65
CA GLU A 195 13.71 -8.52 0.76
C GLU A 195 12.99 -9.82 1.16
N ALA A 196 11.89 -10.19 0.48
CA ALA A 196 11.16 -11.42 0.79
C ALA A 196 12.00 -12.67 0.50
N ALA A 197 12.70 -12.69 -0.65
CA ALA A 197 13.62 -13.77 -0.98
C ALA A 197 14.81 -13.83 0.00
N ASP A 198 15.32 -12.66 0.41
CA ASP A 198 16.44 -12.57 1.35
C ASP A 198 16.07 -13.09 2.74
N VAL A 199 14.93 -12.66 3.29
CA VAL A 199 14.43 -13.15 4.58
C VAL A 199 14.19 -14.66 4.51
N TYR A 200 13.66 -15.18 3.40
CA TYR A 200 13.49 -16.63 3.24
C TYR A 200 14.84 -17.39 3.26
N ARG A 201 15.89 -16.87 2.62
CA ARG A 201 17.25 -17.45 2.71
C ARG A 201 17.75 -17.46 4.15
N TRP A 202 17.50 -16.38 4.91
CA TRP A 202 17.87 -16.33 6.33
C TRP A 202 17.17 -17.41 7.13
N LEU A 203 15.85 -17.55 6.96
CA LEU A 203 15.07 -18.58 7.66
C LEU A 203 15.56 -19.99 7.30
N LEU A 204 15.86 -20.26 6.03
CA LEU A 204 16.42 -21.54 5.59
C LEU A 204 17.78 -21.85 6.26
N ALA A 205 18.64 -20.83 6.38
CA ALA A 205 19.95 -20.96 7.02
C ALA A 205 19.84 -21.11 8.56
N MET A 206 18.84 -20.48 9.19
CA MET A 206 18.57 -20.65 10.63
C MET A 206 17.99 -22.03 10.94
N ALA A 207 17.20 -22.60 10.03
CA ALA A 207 16.60 -23.92 10.21
C ALA A 207 17.60 -25.06 9.95
N GLU A 208 18.46 -24.91 8.94
CA GLU A 208 19.43 -25.94 8.53
C GLU A 208 20.84 -25.36 8.37
N PRO A 209 21.47 -24.86 9.46
CA PRO A 209 22.79 -24.22 9.42
C PRO A 209 23.92 -25.15 8.96
N GLN A 210 23.75 -26.46 9.10
CA GLN A 210 24.69 -27.48 8.62
C GLN A 210 24.78 -27.54 7.08
N GLN A 211 23.78 -27.00 6.37
CA GLN A 211 23.87 -26.87 4.91
C GLN A 211 24.56 -25.56 4.56
N LEU A 212 25.89 -25.63 4.39
CA LEU A 212 26.75 -24.47 4.10
C LEU A 212 26.26 -23.63 2.91
N GLY A 213 25.63 -24.25 1.91
CA GLY A 213 25.03 -23.54 0.77
C GLY A 213 23.92 -22.56 1.19
N ARG A 214 23.12 -22.91 2.20
CA ARG A 214 22.05 -22.04 2.73
C ARG A 214 22.63 -20.88 3.52
N VAL A 215 23.63 -21.15 4.36
CA VAL A 215 24.35 -20.11 5.13
C VAL A 215 25.01 -19.12 4.18
N ARG A 216 25.73 -19.60 3.16
CA ARG A 216 26.32 -18.73 2.12
C ARG A 216 25.26 -17.93 1.36
N ALA A 217 24.14 -18.54 1.00
CA ALA A 217 23.04 -17.84 0.32
C ALA A 217 22.41 -16.75 1.22
N ALA A 218 22.30 -16.98 2.52
CA ALA A 218 21.84 -15.99 3.49
C ALA A 218 22.86 -14.85 3.65
N LEU A 219 24.14 -15.16 3.80
CA LEU A 219 25.23 -14.19 3.94
C LEU A 219 25.39 -13.30 2.70
N GLY A 220 25.16 -13.85 1.51
CA GLY A 220 25.19 -13.14 0.23
C GLY A 220 23.92 -12.37 -0.11
N SER A 221 22.93 -12.34 0.77
CA SER A 221 21.67 -11.64 0.52
C SER A 221 21.89 -10.11 0.51
N ALA A 222 21.20 -9.41 -0.39
CA ALA A 222 21.38 -7.96 -0.54
C ALA A 222 20.89 -7.19 0.70
N ALA A 223 19.93 -7.74 1.45
CA ALA A 223 19.42 -7.18 2.69
C ALA A 223 20.46 -7.17 3.83
N LEU A 224 21.46 -8.06 3.83
CA LEU A 224 22.54 -8.01 4.84
C LEU A 224 23.58 -6.92 4.57
N CYS A 225 23.55 -6.29 3.38
CA CYS A 225 24.45 -5.18 3.01
C CYS A 225 25.94 -5.50 3.17
N ARG A 226 26.36 -6.75 2.98
CA ARG A 226 27.78 -7.13 3.03
C ARG A 226 28.51 -6.66 1.78
N SER A 227 29.72 -6.16 1.98
CA SER A 227 30.64 -5.81 0.88
C SER A 227 31.21 -7.04 0.19
N TRP A 228 31.63 -6.89 -1.06
CA TRP A 228 32.30 -7.96 -1.82
C TRP A 228 33.53 -8.52 -1.09
N THR A 229 34.32 -7.66 -0.45
CA THR A 229 35.47 -8.04 0.38
C THR A 229 35.07 -8.91 1.56
N GLN A 230 33.96 -8.59 2.23
CA GLN A 230 33.45 -9.41 3.33
C GLN A 230 32.90 -10.75 2.86
N LEU A 231 32.36 -10.83 1.64
CA LEU A 231 31.88 -12.08 1.05
C LEU A 231 33.02 -12.97 0.55
N ASP A 232 34.05 -12.38 -0.06
CA ASP A 232 35.24 -13.13 -0.52
C ASP A 232 36.02 -13.73 0.67
N ALA A 233 36.04 -13.04 1.81
CA ALA A 233 36.61 -13.57 3.05
C ALA A 233 35.95 -14.88 3.54
N LEU A 234 34.69 -15.17 3.16
CA LEU A 234 33.99 -16.41 3.53
C LEU A 234 34.49 -17.65 2.77
N ARG A 235 35.52 -17.50 1.94
CA ARG A 235 36.30 -18.62 1.39
C ARG A 235 37.23 -19.25 2.42
N ASP A 236 37.52 -18.51 3.50
CA ASP A 236 38.22 -19.01 4.68
C ASP A 236 37.25 -19.85 5.52
N ASP A 237 37.63 -21.09 5.82
CA ASP A 237 36.81 -22.03 6.57
C ASP A 237 36.61 -21.60 8.03
N GLU A 238 37.60 -20.96 8.67
CA GLU A 238 37.47 -20.47 10.05
C GLU A 238 36.45 -19.34 10.15
N LEU A 239 36.47 -18.41 9.20
CA LEU A 239 35.49 -17.32 9.14
C LEU A 239 34.09 -17.85 8.83
N LEU A 240 33.99 -18.85 7.94
CA LEU A 240 32.71 -19.49 7.65
C LEU A 240 32.14 -20.21 8.87
N ASP A 241 32.96 -20.93 9.63
CA ASP A 241 32.54 -21.64 10.84
C ASP A 241 31.98 -20.68 11.90
N ILE A 242 32.57 -19.49 12.04
CA ILE A 242 32.04 -18.43 12.92
C ILE A 242 30.62 -18.02 12.48
N GLU A 243 30.40 -17.81 11.18
CA GLU A 243 29.08 -17.43 10.68
C GLU A 243 28.07 -18.58 10.81
N VAL A 244 28.47 -19.83 10.56
CA VAL A 244 27.64 -21.03 10.78
C VAL A 244 27.22 -21.09 12.26
N ALA A 245 28.14 -20.87 13.20
CA ALA A 245 27.84 -20.84 14.63
C ALA A 245 26.81 -19.75 15.00
N ARG A 246 26.86 -18.58 14.33
CA ARG A 246 25.82 -17.55 14.49
C ARG A 246 24.45 -18.03 13.99
N PHE A 247 24.38 -18.67 12.83
CA PHE A 247 23.10 -19.21 12.33
C PHE A 247 22.55 -20.34 13.20
N VAL A 248 23.40 -21.18 13.80
CA VAL A 248 22.98 -22.14 14.84
C VAL A 248 22.33 -21.40 16.01
N ARG A 249 22.94 -20.31 16.51
CA ARG A 249 22.37 -19.49 17.60
C ARG A 249 21.04 -18.87 17.21
N TYR A 250 20.90 -18.34 16.00
CA TYR A 250 19.62 -17.79 15.51
C TYR A 250 18.54 -18.87 15.43
N GLY A 251 18.88 -20.08 14.98
CA GLY A 251 17.98 -21.22 14.98
C GLY A 251 17.48 -21.60 16.38
N GLN A 252 18.37 -21.59 17.37
CA GLN A 252 18.01 -21.81 18.79
C GLN A 252 17.11 -20.69 19.33
N LEU A 253 17.40 -19.43 18.98
CA LEU A 253 16.60 -18.28 19.37
C LEU A 253 15.19 -18.36 18.76
N TRP A 254 15.10 -18.77 17.49
CA TRP A 254 13.82 -19.00 16.83
C TRP A 254 13.01 -20.08 17.56
N GLN A 255 13.65 -21.19 17.93
CA GLN A 255 12.98 -22.27 18.66
C GLN A 255 12.43 -21.85 20.01
N THR A 256 13.18 -21.01 20.74
CA THR A 256 12.88 -20.70 22.15
C THR A 256 12.08 -19.41 22.34
N ARG A 257 12.26 -18.42 21.47
CA ARG A 257 11.65 -17.08 21.58
C ARG A 257 10.86 -16.64 20.35
N GLY A 258 10.83 -17.45 19.29
CA GLY A 258 10.08 -17.14 18.07
C GLY A 258 10.91 -16.50 16.96
N VAL A 259 10.36 -16.51 15.74
CA VAL A 259 11.04 -16.06 14.52
C VAL A 259 11.43 -14.58 14.58
N LEU A 260 10.60 -13.74 15.21
CA LEU A 260 10.85 -12.31 15.31
C LEU A 260 12.15 -12.03 16.09
N ALA A 261 12.36 -12.72 17.21
CA ALA A 261 13.56 -12.58 18.02
C ALA A 261 14.82 -13.00 17.24
N ALA A 262 14.74 -14.09 16.47
CA ALA A 262 15.84 -14.56 15.65
C ALA A 262 16.24 -13.57 14.55
N ILE A 263 15.24 -13.02 13.84
CA ILE A 263 15.48 -12.01 12.82
C ILE A 263 16.06 -10.74 13.44
N TYR A 264 15.51 -10.25 14.55
CA TYR A 264 16.03 -9.05 15.23
C TYR A 264 17.48 -9.22 15.69
N GLN A 265 17.84 -10.39 16.23
CA GLN A 265 19.22 -10.67 16.60
C GLN A 265 20.15 -10.67 15.38
N LEU A 266 19.73 -11.26 14.26
CA LEU A 266 20.48 -11.20 13.01
C LEU A 266 20.65 -9.74 12.53
N LEU A 267 19.59 -8.95 12.52
CA LEU A 267 19.66 -7.54 12.12
C LEU A 267 20.65 -6.74 12.99
N HIS A 268 20.69 -7.04 14.28
CA HIS A 268 21.63 -6.44 15.22
C HIS A 268 23.07 -6.87 14.96
N ASP A 269 23.33 -8.19 14.89
CA ASP A 269 24.67 -8.76 14.76
C ASP A 269 25.38 -8.34 13.45
N TYR A 270 24.61 -8.09 12.39
CA TYR A 270 25.12 -7.59 11.10
C TYR A 270 24.94 -6.07 10.91
N ALA A 271 24.45 -5.34 11.91
CA ALA A 271 24.21 -3.89 11.86
C ALA A 271 23.37 -3.45 10.63
N VAL A 272 22.42 -4.29 10.21
CA VAL A 272 21.62 -4.10 8.99
C VAL A 272 20.87 -2.76 8.97
N PRO A 273 20.21 -2.29 10.05
CA PRO A 273 19.54 -0.99 10.04
C PRO A 273 20.51 0.16 9.75
N ALA A 274 21.68 0.18 10.37
CA ALA A 274 22.68 1.21 10.15
C ALA A 274 23.20 1.19 8.70
N ALA A 275 23.47 0.00 8.16
CA ALA A 275 23.94 -0.17 6.80
C ALA A 275 22.90 0.27 5.76
N LEU A 276 21.62 -0.09 5.95
CA LEU A 276 20.54 0.33 5.05
C LEU A 276 20.30 1.84 5.10
N LEU A 277 20.40 2.47 6.27
CA LEU A 277 20.13 3.91 6.40
C LEU A 277 21.30 4.79 5.94
N ALA A 278 22.52 4.25 5.89
CA ALA A 278 23.71 5.00 5.48
C ALA A 278 23.85 5.17 3.96
N VAL A 279 23.17 4.36 3.15
CA VAL A 279 23.39 4.30 1.69
C VAL A 279 22.22 4.92 0.92
N PRO A 280 22.45 5.88 0.02
CA PRO A 280 21.45 6.32 -0.94
C PRO A 280 21.28 5.25 -2.03
N PHE A 281 20.30 4.36 -1.84
CA PHE A 281 19.95 3.34 -2.84
C PHE A 281 19.18 3.98 -4.01
N ALA A 282 19.58 3.67 -5.24
CA ALA A 282 19.00 4.26 -6.46
C ALA A 282 17.55 3.84 -6.75
N VAL A 283 17.10 2.67 -6.27
CA VAL A 283 15.83 2.05 -6.66
C VAL A 283 14.79 2.06 -5.53
N SER A 284 15.20 1.94 -4.27
CA SER A 284 14.30 2.03 -3.11
C SER A 284 15.05 2.53 -1.88
N SER A 285 14.48 3.47 -1.12
CA SER A 285 15.15 4.00 0.08
C SER A 285 15.46 2.90 1.10
N GLY A 286 16.57 3.04 1.81
CA GLY A 286 16.99 2.08 2.84
C GLY A 286 15.93 1.88 3.93
N GLU A 287 15.22 2.95 4.28
CA GLU A 287 14.07 2.92 5.18
C GLU A 287 12.97 1.96 4.70
N ARG A 288 12.66 1.98 3.39
CA ARG A 288 11.64 1.10 2.82
C ARG A 288 12.08 -0.35 2.84
N ARG A 289 13.34 -0.63 2.52
CA ARG A 289 13.92 -1.98 2.58
C ARG A 289 13.87 -2.53 4.00
N LEU A 290 14.31 -1.74 4.99
CA LEU A 290 14.25 -2.13 6.41
C LEU A 290 12.81 -2.39 6.83
N THR A 291 11.89 -1.51 6.43
CA THR A 291 10.46 -1.66 6.70
C THR A 291 9.89 -2.96 6.10
N ASN A 292 10.27 -3.31 4.87
CA ASN A 292 9.87 -4.59 4.25
C ASN A 292 10.38 -5.78 5.07
N VAL A 293 11.65 -5.78 5.48
CA VAL A 293 12.22 -6.85 6.30
C VAL A 293 11.47 -7.01 7.62
N LEU A 294 11.18 -5.91 8.31
CA LEU A 294 10.43 -5.94 9.57
C LEU A 294 8.99 -6.44 9.36
N HIS A 295 8.31 -6.01 8.30
CA HIS A 295 6.97 -6.52 7.98
C HIS A 295 6.96 -8.02 7.63
N LEU A 296 8.00 -8.54 6.97
CA LEU A 296 8.14 -9.97 6.70
C LEU A 296 8.37 -10.74 8.01
N ALA A 297 9.14 -10.18 8.95
CA ALA A 297 9.35 -10.76 10.26
C ALA A 297 8.04 -10.81 11.09
N ASP A 298 7.28 -9.71 11.10
CA ASP A 298 5.96 -9.65 11.75
C ASP A 298 4.97 -10.63 11.13
N TRP A 299 4.95 -10.70 9.78
CA TRP A 299 4.12 -11.66 9.08
C TRP A 299 4.49 -13.10 9.46
N ALA A 300 5.78 -13.43 9.48
CA ALA A 300 6.26 -14.75 9.85
C ALA A 300 5.88 -15.11 11.29
N GLN A 301 5.98 -14.14 12.22
CA GLN A 301 5.59 -14.30 13.62
C GLN A 301 4.08 -14.58 13.77
N ASN A 302 3.25 -13.85 13.03
CA ASN A 302 1.79 -14.03 13.05
C ASN A 302 1.36 -15.38 12.48
N GLU A 303 1.97 -15.82 11.37
CA GLU A 303 1.63 -17.13 10.79
C GLU A 303 2.19 -18.27 11.65
N GLN A 304 3.37 -18.12 12.26
CA GLN A 304 3.92 -19.13 13.16
C GLN A 304 2.98 -19.45 14.34
N ALA A 305 2.20 -18.47 14.81
CA ALA A 305 1.22 -18.69 15.88
C ALA A 305 0.13 -19.73 15.53
N GLN A 306 -0.07 -20.00 14.23
CA GLN A 306 -1.09 -20.92 13.71
C GLN A 306 -0.51 -22.21 13.15
N LEU A 307 0.81 -22.41 13.22
CA LEU A 307 1.51 -23.50 12.53
C LEU A 307 2.23 -24.44 13.52
N ALA A 308 2.27 -25.72 13.16
CA ALA A 308 2.94 -26.76 13.93
C ALA A 308 4.46 -26.80 13.65
N GLY A 309 5.17 -25.69 13.90
CA GLY A 309 6.64 -25.63 13.88
C GLY A 309 7.28 -24.90 12.71
N ARG A 310 8.62 -24.96 12.65
CA ARG A 310 9.47 -24.16 11.74
C ARG A 310 9.34 -24.56 10.27
N ASP A 311 9.28 -25.85 9.98
CA ASP A 311 9.17 -26.36 8.60
C ASP A 311 7.84 -25.95 7.96
N ALA A 312 6.76 -25.95 8.74
CA ALA A 312 5.46 -25.46 8.30
C ALA A 312 5.51 -23.96 7.95
N LEU A 313 6.25 -23.15 8.73
CA LEU A 313 6.47 -21.74 8.41
C LEU A 313 7.31 -21.58 7.14
N LEU A 314 8.37 -22.35 6.96
CA LEU A 314 9.20 -22.32 5.74
C LEU A 314 8.38 -22.67 4.50
N GLN A 315 7.56 -23.74 4.56
CA GLN A 315 6.66 -24.11 3.47
C GLN A 315 5.64 -23.01 3.19
N ARG A 316 5.04 -22.43 4.24
CA ARG A 316 4.08 -21.32 4.10
C ARG A 316 4.72 -20.08 3.45
N PHE A 317 5.96 -19.76 3.83
CA PHE A 317 6.73 -18.67 3.26
C PHE A 317 7.06 -18.94 1.78
N ALA A 318 7.49 -20.16 1.45
CA ALA A 318 7.78 -20.58 0.08
C ALA A 318 6.54 -20.50 -0.82
N VAL A 319 5.38 -20.95 -0.34
CA VAL A 319 4.10 -20.81 -1.06
C VAL A 319 3.79 -19.33 -1.28
N ALA A 320 3.92 -18.48 -0.25
CA ALA A 320 3.65 -17.05 -0.39
C ALA A 320 4.57 -16.36 -1.42
N LEU A 321 5.85 -16.73 -1.47
CA LEU A 321 6.80 -16.26 -2.49
C LEU A 321 6.40 -16.70 -3.90
N ASN A 322 6.09 -17.99 -4.08
CA ASN A 322 5.71 -18.52 -5.39
C ASN A 322 4.40 -17.92 -5.88
N THR A 323 3.36 -17.87 -5.04
CA THR A 323 2.09 -17.22 -5.38
C THR A 323 2.27 -15.76 -5.76
N ALA A 324 3.14 -15.03 -5.06
CA ALA A 324 3.43 -13.64 -5.41
C ALA A 324 4.15 -13.53 -6.76
N ARG A 325 5.11 -14.41 -7.04
CA ARG A 325 5.83 -14.44 -8.31
C ARG A 325 4.92 -14.83 -9.48
N ASP A 326 4.10 -15.86 -9.32
CA ASP A 326 3.17 -16.32 -10.36
C ASP A 326 2.15 -15.23 -10.68
N ALA A 327 1.56 -14.61 -9.65
CA ALA A 327 0.66 -13.48 -9.83
C ALA A 327 1.38 -12.27 -10.45
N GLU A 328 2.65 -11.99 -10.15
CA GLU A 328 3.42 -10.93 -10.81
C GLU A 328 3.69 -11.24 -12.30
N GLN A 329 3.94 -12.51 -12.63
CA GLN A 329 4.09 -12.96 -14.02
C GLN A 329 2.78 -12.88 -14.79
N GLU A 330 1.67 -13.33 -14.21
CA GLU A 330 0.32 -13.15 -14.76
C GLU A 330 0.03 -11.66 -14.97
N LEU A 331 0.30 -10.82 -13.96
CA LEU A 331 0.11 -9.37 -14.08
C LEU A 331 0.97 -8.73 -15.14
N ARG A 332 2.18 -9.23 -15.37
CA ARG A 332 3.04 -8.71 -16.44
C ARG A 332 2.52 -9.08 -17.83
N LEU A 333 1.91 -10.27 -17.97
CA LEU A 333 1.22 -10.68 -19.20
C LEU A 333 -0.09 -9.89 -19.40
N GLU A 334 -0.79 -9.57 -18.33
CA GLU A 334 -2.01 -8.76 -18.37
C GLU A 334 -1.73 -7.23 -18.40
N GLN A 335 -0.51 -6.77 -18.11
CA GLN A 335 -0.13 -5.36 -18.23
C GLN A 335 -0.11 -4.88 -19.69
N ASP A 336 0.09 -5.79 -20.64
CA ASP A 336 -0.15 -5.52 -22.06
C ASP A 336 -1.65 -5.24 -22.32
N GLU A 337 -2.54 -5.69 -21.42
CA GLU A 337 -3.98 -5.45 -21.42
C GLU A 337 -4.41 -4.48 -20.31
N HIS A 338 -3.87 -3.25 -20.28
CA HIS A 338 -4.46 -2.05 -19.64
C HIS A 338 -5.56 -2.35 -18.57
N LEU A 339 -5.19 -2.65 -17.32
CA LEU A 339 -6.11 -3.17 -16.27
C LEU A 339 -6.60 -2.12 -15.26
N VAL A 340 -7.81 -2.30 -14.71
CA VAL A 340 -8.24 -1.55 -13.51
C VAL A 340 -7.49 -2.04 -12.27
N GLN A 341 -6.94 -1.12 -11.48
CA GLN A 341 -6.17 -1.45 -10.28
C GLN A 341 -7.02 -1.39 -9.00
N ILE A 342 -7.08 -2.46 -8.24
CA ILE A 342 -7.75 -2.53 -6.95
C ILE A 342 -6.68 -2.66 -5.87
N MET A 343 -6.76 -1.87 -4.80
CA MET A 343 -5.79 -1.95 -3.71
C MET A 343 -6.39 -1.50 -2.39
N THR A 344 -5.73 -1.79 -1.29
CA THR A 344 -6.18 -1.30 0.01
C THR A 344 -5.84 0.17 0.21
N ILE A 345 -6.61 0.90 1.03
CA ILE A 345 -6.28 2.29 1.40
C ILE A 345 -4.88 2.40 2.01
N HIS A 346 -4.45 1.39 2.77
CA HIS A 346 -3.09 1.30 3.33
C HIS A 346 -2.03 1.16 2.23
N SER A 347 -2.29 0.29 1.25
CA SER A 347 -1.41 0.06 0.09
C SER A 347 -1.29 1.28 -0.82
N ALA A 348 -2.33 2.12 -0.87
CA ALA A 348 -2.38 3.31 -1.72
C ALA A 348 -1.50 4.46 -1.19
N LYS A 349 -1.00 4.38 0.06
CA LYS A 349 -0.21 5.46 0.66
C LYS A 349 1.06 5.73 -0.17
N GLY A 350 1.17 6.96 -0.66
CA GLY A 350 2.30 7.41 -1.49
C GLY A 350 2.15 7.11 -2.99
N LEU A 351 1.09 6.43 -3.42
CA LEU A 351 0.76 6.21 -4.82
C LEU A 351 -0.13 7.33 -5.37
N GLN A 352 -0.23 7.41 -6.69
CA GLN A 352 -1.05 8.39 -7.40
C GLN A 352 -1.76 7.72 -8.57
N TYR A 353 -3.04 8.06 -8.74
CA TYR A 353 -3.89 7.55 -9.80
C TYR A 353 -4.70 8.70 -10.42
N PRO A 354 -4.91 8.71 -11.74
CA PRO A 354 -5.71 9.73 -12.40
C PRO A 354 -7.18 9.76 -11.93
N VAL A 355 -7.81 8.58 -11.78
CA VAL A 355 -9.20 8.44 -11.29
C VAL A 355 -9.24 7.42 -10.17
N VAL A 356 -9.91 7.76 -9.07
CA VAL A 356 -10.03 6.89 -7.90
C VAL A 356 -11.49 6.71 -7.52
N TYR A 357 -11.92 5.45 -7.37
CA TYR A 357 -13.22 5.09 -6.80
C TYR A 357 -13.04 4.62 -5.35
N LEU A 358 -13.97 5.06 -4.50
CA LEU A 358 -13.96 4.80 -3.05
C LEU A 358 -15.30 4.16 -2.63
N PRO A 359 -15.61 2.94 -3.12
CA PRO A 359 -16.93 2.34 -3.00
C PRO A 359 -17.41 2.14 -1.56
N PHE A 360 -16.51 1.97 -0.59
CA PHE A 360 -16.88 1.52 0.77
C PHE A 360 -16.52 2.53 1.87
N LEU A 361 -16.27 3.80 1.53
CA LEU A 361 -15.99 4.84 2.54
C LEU A 361 -17.19 5.21 3.42
N PRO A 362 -18.45 5.22 2.94
CA PRO A 362 -19.60 5.49 3.81
C PRO A 362 -20.21 4.18 4.31
N LEU A 363 -19.87 3.76 5.53
CA LEU A 363 -20.80 2.96 6.35
C LEU A 363 -21.32 3.93 7.41
N ILE A 364 -22.45 4.58 7.13
CA ILE A 364 -23.19 5.25 8.19
C ILE A 364 -23.80 4.13 9.03
N GLN A 365 -23.20 3.86 10.19
CA GLN A 365 -23.89 3.08 11.21
C GLN A 365 -25.11 3.90 11.62
N GLY A 366 -26.31 3.41 11.34
CA GLY A 366 -27.49 3.94 12.00
C GLY A 366 -27.29 3.78 13.51
N ASP A 367 -27.65 4.81 14.28
CA ASP A 367 -27.71 4.68 15.73
C ASP A 367 -28.63 3.49 16.03
N ASN A 368 -28.05 2.38 16.49
CA ASN A 368 -28.82 1.36 17.18
C ASN A 368 -29.22 2.00 18.50
N SER A 369 -30.40 2.63 18.51
CA SER A 369 -31.12 3.07 19.70
C SER A 369 -31.28 1.96 20.72
#